data_AF-A0A4V3HIJ0-F1
#
_entry.id   AF-A0A4V3HIJ0-F1
#
_cell.length_a   1.000
_cell.length_b   1.000
_cell.length_c   1.000
_cell.angle_alpha   90.00
_cell.angle_beta   90.00
_cell.angle_gamma   90.00
#
_symmetry.space_group_name_H-M   'P 1'
#
loop_
_entity.id
_entity.type
_entity.pdbx_description
1 polymer ?
#
loop_
_entity_poly.entity_id
_entity_poly.type
_entity_poly.pdbx_seq_one_letter_code
_entity_poly.pdbx_strand_id
1 'polypeptide(L)'
;MVFVKLRIRDLLFSPWKAPLLGPQEQTFEKQKESQKKILTKLESRLESVELLLSNEKLEDAKLLFRVLAFDLVNFQLQRANQKEIPIDGDLNSFVIPETDRKVKPFGFTKSLDQVYLFNEKEMDEVLSSAVDTYEYLLYESKKEFKTRYQTALDQFRFIKQIRFFLLSVVLSFSIFGFIYYQYKYPQIKDQSIKLYSFIGKDRPETSESMMVSRPVFKKDVGNWVDYEWTLPDLMSTFGGLRIDPLEQRGIRFSLDQISILDAKGKELYHKKFVVSASLLPEDYQDFLKISDIKTVGKQTPGELVEMVTTGRDPQIHLVFPILTNAKTVRLKMKYIEAHKVKKK
;
A
#
# COMPACT_ATOMS: atom_id res chain seq x y z
N MET A 1 -31.87 -19.61 7.99
CA MET A 1 -30.59 -19.42 7.28
C MET A 1 -30.70 -20.10 5.92
N VAL A 2 -31.01 -19.36 4.85
CA VAL A 2 -31.07 -19.94 3.50
C VAL A 2 -29.63 -20.09 3.03
N PHE A 3 -29.11 -21.32 3.05
CA PHE A 3 -27.83 -21.66 2.43
C PHE A 3 -27.99 -21.45 0.92
N VAL A 4 -27.48 -20.33 0.41
CA VAL A 4 -27.17 -20.23 -1.02
C VAL A 4 -26.09 -21.28 -1.27
N LYS A 5 -26.47 -22.42 -1.87
CA LYS A 5 -25.52 -23.44 -2.35
C LYS A 5 -24.71 -22.83 -3.50
N LEU A 6 -23.75 -21.97 -3.19
CA LEU A 6 -22.75 -21.48 -4.13
C LEU A 6 -21.85 -22.64 -4.50
N ARG A 7 -22.04 -23.19 -5.70
CA ARG A 7 -21.09 -24.16 -6.24
C ARG A 7 -19.90 -23.36 -6.77
N ILE A 8 -18.68 -23.86 -6.54
CA ILE A 8 -17.44 -23.27 -7.07
C ILE A 8 -17.52 -23.05 -8.59
N ARG A 9 -18.26 -23.93 -9.29
CA ARG A 9 -18.55 -23.79 -10.72
C ARG A 9 -19.27 -22.48 -11.06
N ASP A 10 -20.22 -22.05 -10.23
CA ASP A 10 -20.98 -20.82 -10.48
C ASP A 10 -20.09 -19.57 -10.32
N LEU A 11 -19.13 -19.63 -9.39
CA LEU A 11 -18.14 -18.57 -9.20
C LEU A 11 -17.19 -18.42 -10.39
N LEU A 12 -16.83 -19.51 -11.10
CA LEU A 12 -15.88 -19.44 -12.22
C LEU A 12 -16.55 -19.35 -13.60
N PHE A 13 -17.76 -19.90 -13.77
CA PHE A 13 -18.38 -20.08 -15.09
C PHE A 13 -19.76 -19.40 -15.28
N SER A 14 -20.30 -18.70 -14.29
CA SER A 14 -21.49 -17.86 -14.47
C SER A 14 -21.28 -16.77 -15.56
N PRO A 15 -22.29 -16.47 -16.39
CA PRO A 15 -22.22 -15.45 -17.43
C PRO A 15 -21.99 -14.03 -16.85
N TRP A 16 -21.40 -13.14 -17.66
CA TRP A 16 -21.15 -11.73 -17.29
C TRP A 16 -22.35 -10.81 -17.52
N LYS A 17 -23.37 -11.29 -18.22
CA LYS A 17 -24.61 -10.56 -18.48
C LYS A 17 -25.59 -10.78 -17.33
N ALA A 18 -26.32 -9.74 -16.97
CA ALA A 18 -27.39 -9.85 -15.97
C ALA A 18 -28.46 -10.84 -16.45
N PRO A 19 -29.02 -11.66 -15.55
CA PRO A 19 -30.08 -12.61 -15.90
C PRO A 19 -31.36 -11.86 -16.29
N LEU A 20 -32.15 -12.47 -17.18
CA LEU A 20 -33.50 -12.00 -17.47
C LEU A 20 -34.41 -12.34 -16.29
N LEU A 21 -35.11 -11.34 -15.77
CA LEU A 21 -36.01 -11.49 -14.62
C LEU A 21 -37.40 -11.90 -15.07
N GLY A 22 -37.96 -12.93 -14.43
CA GLY A 22 -39.37 -13.30 -14.63
C GLY A 22 -40.34 -12.21 -14.11
N PRO A 23 -41.63 -12.24 -14.50
CA PRO A 23 -42.61 -11.23 -14.07
C PRO A 23 -42.72 -11.06 -12.55
N GLN A 24 -42.64 -12.16 -11.79
CA GLN A 24 -42.67 -12.14 -10.32
C GLN A 24 -41.39 -11.57 -9.71
N GLU A 25 -40.22 -11.84 -10.31
CA GLU A 25 -38.97 -11.25 -9.82
C GLU A 25 -38.92 -9.74 -10.11
N GLN A 26 -39.54 -9.29 -11.20
CA GLN A 26 -39.67 -7.86 -11.49
C GLN A 26 -40.55 -7.14 -10.47
N THR A 27 -41.62 -7.76 -9.99
CA THR A 27 -42.43 -7.17 -8.90
C THR A 27 -41.66 -7.13 -7.59
N PHE A 28 -40.87 -8.16 -7.28
CA PHE A 28 -39.97 -8.17 -6.12
C PHE A 28 -38.92 -7.05 -6.20
N GLU A 29 -38.26 -6.85 -7.34
CA GLU A 29 -37.30 -5.75 -7.50
C GLU A 29 -37.96 -4.38 -7.36
N LYS A 30 -39.16 -4.18 -7.92
CA LYS A 30 -39.93 -2.93 -7.73
C LYS A 30 -40.26 -2.68 -6.26
N GLN A 31 -40.68 -3.71 -5.53
CA GLN A 31 -40.96 -3.61 -4.09
C GLN A 31 -39.69 -3.28 -3.29
N LYS A 32 -38.57 -3.95 -3.58
CA LYS A 32 -37.26 -3.62 -2.96
C LYS A 32 -36.86 -2.18 -3.23
N GLU A 33 -36.99 -1.72 -4.47
CA GLU A 33 -36.62 -0.36 -4.86
C GLU A 33 -37.50 0.67 -4.17
N SER A 34 -38.81 0.43 -4.11
CA SER A 34 -39.76 1.28 -3.38
C SER A 34 -39.41 1.37 -1.90
N GLN A 35 -39.20 0.23 -1.23
CA GLN A 35 -38.85 0.21 0.19
C GLN A 35 -37.51 0.88 0.46
N LYS A 36 -36.48 0.66 -0.39
CA LYS A 36 -35.20 1.36 -0.28
C LYS A 36 -35.34 2.87 -0.40
N LYS A 37 -36.12 3.35 -1.37
CA LYS A 37 -36.38 4.78 -1.55
C LYS A 37 -37.06 5.39 -0.32
N ILE A 38 -38.01 4.69 0.28
CA ILE A 38 -38.69 5.19 1.49
C ILE A 38 -37.74 5.17 2.69
N LEU A 39 -36.94 4.11 2.88
CA LEU A 39 -35.92 4.07 3.93
C LEU A 39 -34.91 5.21 3.81
N THR A 40 -34.42 5.53 2.60
CA THR A 40 -33.52 6.67 2.39
C THR A 40 -34.19 8.01 2.71
N LYS A 41 -35.50 8.16 2.44
CA LYS A 41 -36.26 9.35 2.84
C LYS A 41 -36.42 9.45 4.36
N LEU A 42 -36.66 8.33 5.04
CA LEU A 42 -36.74 8.26 6.50
C LEU A 42 -35.42 8.65 7.15
N GLU A 43 -34.30 8.10 6.64
CA GLU A 43 -32.93 8.44 7.06
C GLU A 43 -32.67 9.95 6.91
N SER A 44 -32.93 10.50 5.73
CA SER A 44 -32.77 11.94 5.48
C SER A 44 -33.66 12.81 6.39
N ARG A 45 -34.87 12.35 6.74
CA ARG A 45 -35.75 13.06 7.69
C ARG A 45 -35.25 12.97 9.13
N LEU A 46 -34.72 11.83 9.56
CA LEU A 46 -34.07 11.68 10.87
C LEU A 46 -32.88 12.64 11.00
N GLU A 47 -31.99 12.65 10.00
CA GLU A 47 -30.86 13.59 9.94
C GLU A 47 -31.33 15.04 9.98
N SER A 48 -32.44 15.36 9.30
CA SER A 48 -33.01 16.71 9.32
C SER A 48 -33.53 17.12 10.71
N VAL A 49 -34.15 16.21 11.46
CA VAL A 49 -34.60 16.48 12.83
C VAL A 49 -33.38 16.67 13.75
N GLU A 50 -32.38 15.81 13.64
CA GLU A 50 -31.12 15.92 14.41
C GLU A 50 -30.41 17.26 14.16
N LEU A 51 -30.37 17.71 12.90
CA LEU A 51 -29.81 19.01 12.53
C LEU A 51 -30.63 20.18 13.09
N LEU A 52 -31.96 20.08 13.13
CA LEU A 52 -32.81 21.13 13.70
C LEU A 52 -32.59 21.26 15.21
N LEU A 53 -32.51 20.13 15.93
CA LEU A 53 -32.18 20.12 17.36
C LEU A 53 -30.79 20.71 17.63
N SER A 54 -29.79 20.33 16.82
CA SER A 54 -28.42 20.85 16.94
C SER A 54 -28.28 22.35 16.68
N ASN A 55 -29.24 22.95 15.97
CA ASN A 55 -29.28 24.38 15.65
C ASN A 55 -30.28 25.15 16.53
N GLU A 56 -30.70 24.60 17.67
CA GLU A 56 -31.63 25.23 18.63
C GLU A 56 -33.01 25.58 18.01
N LYS A 57 -33.41 24.89 16.94
CA LYS A 57 -34.72 25.06 16.27
C LYS A 57 -35.74 24.04 16.77
N LEU A 58 -36.02 24.08 18.07
CA LEU A 58 -36.84 23.09 18.76
C LEU A 58 -38.26 22.95 18.18
N GLU A 59 -38.94 24.06 17.88
CA GLU A 59 -40.33 24.02 17.39
C GLU A 59 -40.42 23.43 15.97
N ASP A 60 -39.46 23.75 15.10
CA ASP A 60 -39.36 23.13 13.77
C ASP A 60 -39.05 21.63 13.89
N ALA A 61 -38.18 21.24 14.83
CA ALA A 61 -37.85 19.85 15.10
C ALA A 61 -39.06 19.05 15.58
N LYS A 62 -39.89 19.61 16.49
CA LYS A 62 -41.14 18.99 16.96
C LYS A 62 -42.13 18.75 15.83
N LEU A 63 -42.32 19.75 14.96
CA LEU A 63 -43.21 19.65 13.80
C LEU A 63 -42.74 18.55 12.83
N LEU A 64 -41.44 18.54 12.51
CA LEU A 64 -40.87 17.56 11.59
C LEU A 64 -40.87 16.16 12.20
N PHE A 65 -40.58 16.03 13.49
CA PHE A 65 -40.60 14.77 14.22
C PHE A 65 -41.99 14.13 14.19
N ARG A 66 -43.06 14.92 14.38
CA ARG A 66 -44.43 14.41 14.28
C ARG A 66 -44.68 13.75 12.93
N VAL A 67 -44.27 14.37 11.83
CA VAL A 67 -44.41 13.78 10.48
C VAL A 67 -43.57 12.50 10.35
N LEU A 68 -42.32 12.53 10.81
CA LEU A 68 -41.42 11.38 10.81
C LEU A 68 -41.99 10.18 11.57
N ALA A 69 -42.63 10.40 12.72
CA ALA A 69 -43.27 9.34 13.50
C ALA A 69 -44.33 8.58 12.69
N PHE A 70 -45.18 9.31 11.95
CA PHE A 70 -46.14 8.70 11.04
C PHE A 70 -45.45 7.96 9.89
N ASP A 71 -44.40 8.52 9.29
CA ASP A 71 -43.69 7.84 8.20
C ASP A 71 -43.07 6.50 8.65
N LEU A 72 -42.48 6.46 9.85
CA LEU A 72 -41.89 5.25 10.43
C LEU A 72 -42.96 4.17 10.67
N VAL A 73 -44.11 4.54 11.23
CA VAL A 73 -45.23 3.62 11.45
C VAL A 73 -45.82 3.16 10.12
N ASN A 74 -46.10 4.08 9.19
CA ASN A 74 -46.69 3.75 7.90
C ASN A 74 -45.76 2.88 7.05
N PHE A 75 -44.44 3.04 7.15
CA PHE A 75 -43.51 2.12 6.51
C PHE A 75 -43.63 0.68 7.05
N GLN A 76 -43.81 0.50 8.37
CA GLN A 76 -44.07 -0.82 8.95
C GLN A 76 -45.40 -1.40 8.49
N LEU A 77 -46.47 -0.59 8.46
CA LEU A 77 -47.78 -1.01 8.00
C LEU A 77 -47.73 -1.44 6.52
N GLN A 78 -47.07 -0.64 5.67
CA GLN A 78 -46.85 -0.96 4.27
C GLN A 78 -46.09 -2.28 4.10
N ARG A 79 -45.04 -2.52 4.89
CA ARG A 79 -44.31 -3.80 4.88
C ARG A 79 -45.17 -4.99 5.29
N ALA A 80 -46.07 -4.79 6.25
CA ALA A 80 -47.03 -5.79 6.69
C ALA A 80 -48.25 -5.95 5.76
N ASN A 81 -48.33 -5.18 4.66
CA ASN A 81 -49.52 -5.05 3.79
C ASN A 81 -50.78 -4.64 4.55
N GLN A 82 -50.62 -3.78 5.55
CA GLN A 82 -51.70 -3.17 6.32
C GLN A 82 -52.02 -1.77 5.80
N LYS A 83 -53.22 -1.28 6.09
CA LYS A 83 -53.68 0.06 5.67
C LYS A 83 -52.88 1.14 6.42
N GLU A 84 -52.37 2.11 5.67
CA GLU A 84 -51.67 3.28 6.24
C GLU A 84 -52.61 4.14 7.11
N ILE A 85 -52.04 4.73 8.15
CA ILE A 85 -52.72 5.68 9.03
C ILE A 85 -52.49 7.08 8.44
N PRO A 86 -53.56 7.87 8.18
CA PRO A 86 -53.41 9.23 7.68
C PRO A 86 -52.64 10.09 8.69
N ILE A 87 -51.95 11.11 8.18
CA ILE A 87 -51.35 12.15 9.03
C ILE A 87 -52.49 12.75 9.87
N ASP A 88 -52.29 12.85 11.19
CA ASP A 88 -53.30 13.20 12.22
C ASP A 88 -54.24 12.07 12.66
N GLY A 89 -54.03 10.83 12.20
CA GLY A 89 -54.68 9.65 12.75
C GLY A 89 -54.13 9.25 14.12
N ASP A 90 -54.84 8.34 14.81
CA ASP A 90 -54.43 7.84 16.12
C ASP A 90 -53.38 6.72 16.03
N LEU A 91 -52.14 7.03 16.42
CA LEU A 91 -51.04 6.07 16.49
C LEU A 91 -51.07 5.20 17.76
N ASN A 92 -51.92 5.50 18.76
CA ASN A 92 -52.06 4.64 19.94
C ASN A 92 -52.69 3.28 19.62
N SER A 93 -53.45 3.21 18.51
CA SER A 93 -54.01 1.97 17.98
C SER A 93 -52.99 1.07 17.26
N PHE A 94 -51.76 1.57 17.03
CA PHE A 94 -50.71 0.81 16.35
C PHE A 94 -50.18 -0.32 17.24
N VAL A 95 -50.31 -1.56 16.76
CA VAL A 95 -49.76 -2.74 17.43
C VAL A 95 -48.26 -2.83 17.12
N ILE A 96 -47.43 -2.59 18.15
CA ILE A 96 -45.98 -2.71 18.04
C ILE A 96 -45.62 -4.17 17.71
N PRO A 97 -44.87 -4.44 16.62
CA PRO A 97 -44.49 -5.80 16.25
C PRO A 97 -43.57 -6.42 17.30
N GLU A 98 -43.78 -7.70 17.60
CA GLU A 98 -42.87 -8.47 18.46
C GLU A 98 -41.47 -8.55 17.83
N THR A 99 -40.43 -8.39 18.65
CA THR A 99 -39.04 -8.38 18.21
C THR A 99 -38.16 -9.16 19.18
N ASP A 100 -37.30 -10.02 18.63
CA ASP A 100 -36.27 -10.74 19.38
C ASP A 100 -35.03 -9.85 19.67
N ARG A 101 -35.05 -8.59 19.21
CA ARG A 101 -33.93 -7.66 19.38
C ARG A 101 -34.00 -6.95 20.72
N LYS A 102 -32.82 -6.58 21.23
CA LYS A 102 -32.67 -5.76 22.46
C LYS A 102 -33.21 -4.34 22.33
N VAL A 103 -33.48 -3.88 21.10
CA VAL A 103 -34.00 -2.55 20.78
C VAL A 103 -35.51 -2.51 21.05
N LYS A 104 -36.02 -1.37 21.53
CA LYS A 104 -37.47 -1.15 21.75
C LYS A 104 -38.04 -0.26 20.63
N PRO A 105 -38.32 -0.82 19.43
CA PRO A 105 -38.82 -0.03 18.32
C PRO A 105 -40.21 0.54 18.64
N PHE A 106 -40.54 1.65 17.99
CA PHE A 106 -41.80 2.38 18.13
C PHE A 106 -42.09 2.88 19.55
N GLY A 107 -41.07 2.99 20.42
CA GLY A 107 -41.24 3.50 21.79
C GLY A 107 -41.82 4.92 21.84
N PHE A 108 -41.49 5.74 20.84
CA PHE A 108 -41.98 7.11 20.67
C PHE A 108 -43.51 7.21 20.46
N THR A 109 -44.21 6.15 20.06
CA THR A 109 -45.66 6.24 19.77
C THR A 109 -46.47 6.57 21.02
N LYS A 110 -46.01 6.13 22.20
CA LYS A 110 -46.68 6.38 23.50
C LYS A 110 -46.60 7.82 23.97
N SER A 111 -45.64 8.58 23.44
CA SER A 111 -45.33 9.94 23.89
C SER A 111 -45.53 10.95 22.77
N LEU A 112 -46.03 10.52 21.59
CA LEU A 112 -46.23 11.37 20.43
C LEU A 112 -47.21 12.52 20.71
N ASP A 113 -48.27 12.24 21.45
CA ASP A 113 -49.27 13.24 21.86
C ASP A 113 -48.69 14.32 22.77
N GLN A 114 -47.49 14.12 23.34
CA GLN A 114 -46.83 15.06 24.24
C GLN A 114 -45.66 15.80 23.59
N VAL A 115 -45.35 15.53 22.32
CA VAL A 115 -44.17 16.12 21.61
C VAL A 115 -44.16 17.64 21.64
N TYR A 116 -45.34 18.30 21.62
CA TYR A 116 -45.41 19.76 21.69
C TYR A 116 -44.90 20.32 23.02
N LEU A 117 -44.95 19.54 24.11
CA LEU A 117 -44.49 19.93 25.45
C LEU A 117 -43.01 19.65 25.69
N PHE A 118 -42.34 18.90 24.81
CA PHE A 118 -40.98 18.45 25.08
C PHE A 118 -39.95 19.58 25.06
N ASN A 119 -39.02 19.51 26.01
CA ASN A 119 -37.76 20.25 25.97
C ASN A 119 -36.74 19.54 25.06
N GLU A 120 -35.58 20.16 24.84
CA GLU A 120 -34.52 19.61 23.97
C GLU A 120 -34.08 18.19 24.38
N LYS A 121 -33.90 17.95 25.68
CA LYS A 121 -33.49 16.65 26.19
C LYS A 121 -34.54 15.56 25.94
N GLU A 122 -35.81 15.89 26.17
CA GLU A 122 -36.92 14.97 25.89
C GLU A 122 -37.06 14.70 24.38
N MET A 123 -36.81 15.71 23.54
CA MET A 123 -36.76 15.53 22.09
C MET A 123 -35.59 14.64 21.65
N ASP A 124 -34.41 14.78 22.25
CA ASP A 124 -33.26 13.89 21.98
C ASP A 124 -33.55 12.43 22.34
N GLU A 125 -34.18 12.20 23.51
CA GLU A 125 -34.57 10.85 23.95
C GLU A 125 -35.59 10.21 22.99
N VAL A 126 -36.55 10.99 22.52
CA VAL A 126 -37.60 10.54 21.60
C VAL A 126 -37.07 10.36 20.17
N LEU A 127 -36.15 11.21 19.72
CA LEU A 127 -35.41 11.04 18.48
C LEU A 127 -34.56 9.76 18.51
N SER A 128 -33.88 9.48 19.62
CA SER A 128 -33.12 8.23 19.81
C SER A 128 -34.03 7.00 19.65
N SER A 129 -35.24 7.03 20.20
CA SER A 129 -36.24 5.96 19.98
C SER A 129 -36.68 5.84 18.50
N ALA A 130 -36.75 6.94 17.77
CA ALA A 130 -37.04 6.92 16.34
C ALA A 130 -35.88 6.35 15.50
N VAL A 131 -34.64 6.65 15.88
CA VAL A 131 -33.42 6.04 15.28
C VAL A 131 -33.41 4.53 15.50
N ASP A 132 -33.65 4.08 16.74
CA ASP A 132 -33.81 2.67 17.10
C ASP A 132 -34.86 1.96 16.22
N THR A 133 -35.96 2.66 15.94
CA THR A 133 -37.05 2.16 15.08
C THR A 133 -36.60 2.07 13.63
N TYR A 134 -35.91 3.08 13.11
CA TYR A 134 -35.34 3.06 11.77
C TYR A 134 -34.33 1.92 11.58
N GLU A 135 -33.44 1.69 12.56
CA GLU A 135 -32.49 0.58 12.48
C GLU A 135 -33.19 -0.78 12.47
N TYR A 136 -34.24 -0.94 13.27
CA TYR A 136 -35.10 -2.12 13.24
C TYR A 136 -35.75 -2.32 11.87
N LEU A 137 -36.36 -1.27 11.31
CA LEU A 137 -37.01 -1.29 10.00
C LEU A 137 -36.04 -1.60 8.87
N LEU A 138 -34.85 -0.99 8.89
CA LEU A 138 -33.78 -1.23 7.93
C LEU A 138 -33.31 -2.68 7.98
N TYR A 139 -33.15 -3.23 9.18
CA TYR A 139 -32.73 -4.61 9.37
C TYR A 139 -33.77 -5.60 8.85
N GLU A 140 -35.04 -5.47 9.27
CA GLU A 140 -36.08 -6.41 8.85
C GLU A 140 -36.36 -6.29 7.35
N SER A 141 -36.27 -5.09 6.76
CA SER A 141 -36.33 -4.91 5.30
C SER A 141 -35.17 -5.63 4.59
N LYS A 142 -33.93 -5.47 5.07
CA LYS A 142 -32.76 -6.17 4.53
C LYS A 142 -32.90 -7.70 4.64
N LYS A 143 -33.52 -8.19 5.70
CA LYS A 143 -33.82 -9.60 5.91
C LYS A 143 -34.86 -10.08 4.90
N GLU A 144 -35.97 -9.38 4.73
CA GLU A 144 -36.98 -9.68 3.70
C GLU A 144 -36.40 -9.65 2.28
N PHE A 145 -35.53 -8.69 1.96
CA PHE A 145 -34.85 -8.62 0.67
C PHE A 145 -34.03 -9.89 0.36
N LYS A 146 -33.42 -10.48 1.39
CA LYS A 146 -32.58 -11.67 1.28
C LYS A 146 -33.37 -12.98 1.30
N THR A 147 -34.57 -12.99 1.89
CA THR A 147 -35.35 -14.22 2.09
C THR A 147 -36.58 -14.26 1.18
N ARG A 148 -37.47 -13.28 1.31
CA ARG A 148 -38.79 -13.27 0.65
C ARG A 148 -38.72 -12.75 -0.78
N TYR A 149 -37.92 -11.71 -1.01
CA TYR A 149 -37.82 -11.05 -2.30
C TYR A 149 -36.58 -11.47 -3.09
N GLN A 150 -35.92 -12.57 -2.74
CA GLN A 150 -34.68 -12.99 -3.39
C GLN A 150 -34.88 -13.20 -4.90
N THR A 151 -34.01 -12.62 -5.73
CA THR A 151 -34.06 -12.77 -7.20
C THR A 151 -32.76 -13.35 -7.77
N ALA A 152 -32.82 -13.84 -9.01
CA ALA A 152 -31.63 -14.23 -9.77
C ALA A 152 -30.61 -13.09 -9.93
N LEU A 153 -31.09 -11.83 -10.00
CA LEU A 153 -30.22 -10.65 -10.09
C LEU A 153 -29.38 -10.43 -8.83
N ASP A 154 -29.93 -10.70 -7.63
CA ASP A 154 -29.16 -10.61 -6.39
C ASP A 154 -28.01 -11.61 -6.36
N GLN A 155 -28.29 -12.85 -6.77
CA GLN A 155 -27.27 -13.91 -6.85
C GLN A 155 -26.18 -13.52 -7.86
N PHE A 156 -26.57 -13.00 -9.02
CA PHE A 156 -25.65 -12.49 -10.03
C PHE A 156 -24.76 -11.36 -9.49
N ARG A 157 -25.35 -10.35 -8.82
CA ARG A 157 -24.61 -9.23 -8.22
C ARG A 157 -23.61 -9.72 -7.17
N PHE A 158 -24.02 -10.64 -6.32
CA PHE A 158 -23.16 -11.23 -5.29
C PHE A 158 -21.98 -12.00 -5.89
N ILE A 159 -22.22 -12.86 -6.88
CA ILE A 159 -21.17 -13.60 -7.60
C ILE A 159 -20.21 -12.61 -8.28
N LYS A 160 -20.74 -11.58 -8.94
CA LYS A 160 -19.93 -10.56 -9.62
C LYS A 160 -19.03 -9.81 -8.64
N GLN A 161 -19.53 -9.47 -7.45
CA GLN A 161 -18.76 -8.81 -6.40
C GLN A 161 -17.60 -9.71 -5.91
N ILE A 162 -17.85 -10.98 -5.66
CA ILE A 162 -16.80 -11.94 -5.27
C ILE A 162 -15.73 -12.06 -6.36
N ARG A 163 -16.13 -12.16 -7.63
CA ARG A 163 -15.19 -12.22 -8.76
C ARG A 163 -14.31 -10.99 -8.84
N PHE A 164 -14.90 -9.81 -8.69
CA PHE A 164 -14.15 -8.56 -8.75
C PHE A 164 -13.14 -8.48 -7.61
N PHE A 165 -13.52 -8.93 -6.41
CA PHE A 165 -12.62 -9.03 -5.27
C PHE A 165 -11.46 -10.00 -5.55
N LEU A 166 -11.75 -11.22 -6.02
CA LEU A 166 -10.72 -12.20 -6.35
C LEU A 166 -9.76 -11.70 -7.43
N LEU A 167 -10.27 -11.07 -8.48
CA LEU A 167 -9.45 -10.51 -9.56
C LEU A 167 -8.55 -9.38 -9.03
N SER A 168 -9.09 -8.52 -8.17
CA SER A 168 -8.32 -7.45 -7.51
C SER A 168 -7.20 -8.03 -6.65
N VAL A 169 -7.47 -9.10 -5.91
CA VAL A 169 -6.48 -9.80 -5.09
C VAL A 169 -5.35 -10.39 -5.95
N VAL A 170 -5.69 -11.15 -6.99
CA VAL A 170 -4.70 -11.76 -7.90
C VAL A 170 -3.85 -10.70 -8.59
N LEU A 171 -4.47 -9.62 -9.06
CA LEU A 171 -3.76 -8.52 -9.70
C LEU A 171 -2.80 -7.83 -8.71
N SER A 172 -3.28 -7.55 -7.50
CA SER A 172 -2.47 -6.93 -6.44
C SER A 172 -1.25 -7.79 -6.11
N PHE A 173 -1.47 -9.09 -5.84
CA PHE A 173 -0.37 -10.02 -5.56
C PHE A 173 0.62 -10.13 -6.73
N SER A 174 0.15 -10.09 -7.97
CA SER A 174 1.02 -10.12 -9.15
C SER A 174 1.89 -8.86 -9.24
N ILE A 175 1.30 -7.68 -9.03
CA ILE A 175 2.02 -6.40 -9.03
C ILE A 175 3.04 -6.35 -7.89
N PHE A 176 2.62 -6.67 -6.66
CA PHE A 176 3.52 -6.70 -5.51
C PHE A 176 4.63 -7.74 -5.69
N GLY A 177 4.31 -8.91 -6.24
CA GLY A 177 5.29 -9.94 -6.57
C GLY A 177 6.32 -9.45 -7.58
N PHE A 178 5.89 -8.77 -8.64
CA PHE A 178 6.78 -8.19 -9.64
C PHE A 178 7.69 -7.11 -9.03
N ILE A 179 7.12 -6.17 -8.25
CA ILE A 179 7.90 -5.10 -7.59
C ILE A 179 8.91 -5.70 -6.62
N TYR A 180 8.50 -6.67 -5.80
CA TYR A 180 9.39 -7.37 -4.87
C TYR A 180 10.53 -8.08 -5.60
N TYR A 181 10.22 -8.76 -6.71
CA TYR A 181 11.23 -9.41 -7.54
C TYR A 181 12.24 -8.40 -8.09
N GLN A 182 11.80 -7.27 -8.65
CA GLN A 182 12.68 -6.21 -9.15
C GLN A 182 13.54 -5.59 -8.04
N TYR A 183 12.98 -5.41 -6.85
CA TYR A 183 13.71 -4.90 -5.69
C TYR A 183 14.78 -5.88 -5.18
N LYS A 184 14.45 -7.17 -5.10
CA LYS A 184 15.37 -8.21 -4.60
C LYS A 184 16.43 -8.60 -5.63
N TYR A 185 16.08 -8.53 -6.91
CA TYR A 185 16.91 -8.93 -8.04
C TYR A 185 16.99 -7.80 -9.07
N PRO A 186 17.62 -6.67 -8.71
CA PRO A 186 17.70 -5.54 -9.61
C PRO A 186 18.53 -5.88 -10.83
N GLN A 187 18.07 -5.43 -11.98
CA GLN A 187 18.86 -5.42 -13.20
C GLN A 187 19.84 -4.25 -13.18
N ILE A 188 21.03 -4.47 -13.73
CA ILE A 188 22.02 -3.41 -13.84
C ILE A 188 21.51 -2.35 -14.82
N LYS A 189 21.61 -1.09 -14.38
CA LYS A 189 21.37 0.11 -15.17
C LYS A 189 22.71 0.80 -15.44
N ASP A 190 22.73 1.65 -16.45
CA ASP A 190 23.86 2.54 -16.66
C ASP A 190 24.01 3.45 -15.44
N GLN A 191 25.22 3.50 -14.89
CA GLN A 191 25.57 4.22 -13.66
C GLN A 191 27.02 4.71 -13.75
N SER A 192 27.61 5.17 -12.66
CA SER A 192 29.00 5.63 -12.65
C SER A 192 29.81 5.03 -11.50
N ILE A 193 31.12 4.83 -11.71
CA ILE A 193 32.09 4.70 -10.63
C ILE A 193 32.60 6.09 -10.33
N LYS A 194 32.62 6.46 -9.05
CA LYS A 194 33.15 7.74 -8.58
C LYS A 194 34.38 7.51 -7.72
N LEU A 195 35.36 8.38 -7.89
CA LEU A 195 36.55 8.43 -7.06
C LEU A 195 36.67 9.79 -6.39
N TYR A 196 37.04 9.77 -5.12
CA TYR A 196 37.33 10.96 -4.33
C TYR A 196 38.71 10.79 -3.69
N SER A 197 39.61 11.77 -3.83
CA SER A 197 40.89 11.76 -3.10
C SER A 197 40.72 12.37 -1.71
N PHE A 198 41.50 11.89 -0.75
CA PHE A 198 41.63 12.51 0.57
C PHE A 198 43.10 12.55 1.03
N ILE A 199 43.41 13.43 1.98
CA ILE A 199 44.79 13.79 2.33
C ILE A 199 45.54 12.60 2.93
N GLY A 200 44.91 11.82 3.80
CA GLY A 200 45.49 10.63 4.41
C GLY A 200 44.62 10.08 5.53
N LYS A 201 45.12 9.07 6.24
CA LYS A 201 44.38 8.34 7.29
C LYS A 201 43.77 9.24 8.36
N ASP A 202 44.51 10.26 8.79
CA ASP A 202 44.10 11.17 9.88
C ASP A 202 43.14 12.28 9.40
N ARG A 203 42.98 12.45 8.08
CA ARG A 203 42.08 13.42 7.46
C ARG A 203 41.37 12.78 6.25
N PRO A 204 40.42 11.85 6.49
CA PRO A 204 39.75 11.08 5.44
C PRO A 204 38.53 11.80 4.84
N GLU A 205 38.45 13.12 4.96
CA GLU A 205 37.35 13.93 4.46
C GLU A 205 37.42 14.03 2.94
N THR A 206 36.30 13.72 2.27
CA THR A 206 36.17 13.77 0.80
C THR A 206 35.25 14.91 0.40
N SER A 207 35.55 15.60 -0.70
CA SER A 207 34.72 16.68 -1.26
C SER A 207 34.18 16.32 -2.64
N GLU A 208 32.93 16.66 -2.92
CA GLU A 208 32.31 16.55 -4.25
C GLU A 208 33.06 17.39 -5.31
N SER A 209 33.76 18.46 -4.91
CA SER A 209 34.58 19.25 -5.82
C SER A 209 35.82 18.50 -6.34
N MET A 210 36.24 17.45 -5.65
CA MET A 210 37.40 16.59 -5.98
C MET A 210 36.93 15.21 -6.48
N MET A 211 35.74 15.14 -7.07
CA MET A 211 35.14 13.90 -7.54
C MET A 211 35.41 13.72 -9.03
N VAL A 212 35.92 12.54 -9.41
CA VAL A 212 36.05 12.12 -10.81
C VAL A 212 35.22 10.88 -11.05
N SER A 213 34.53 10.82 -12.20
CA SER A 213 33.60 9.74 -12.50
C SER A 213 33.83 9.12 -13.88
N ARG A 214 33.50 7.83 -14.00
CA ARG A 214 33.47 7.10 -15.28
C ARG A 214 32.18 6.31 -15.42
N PRO A 215 31.60 6.23 -16.63
CA PRO A 215 30.36 5.52 -16.87
C PRO A 215 30.57 4.00 -16.79
N VAL A 216 29.61 3.32 -16.18
CA VAL A 216 29.47 1.86 -16.11
C VAL A 216 28.27 1.50 -16.96
N PHE A 217 28.49 0.78 -18.06
CA PHE A 217 27.44 0.45 -19.00
C PHE A 217 26.87 -0.95 -18.78
N LYS A 218 25.55 -1.10 -18.88
CA LYS A 218 24.88 -2.40 -18.82
C LYS A 218 25.43 -3.44 -19.82
N LYS A 219 25.96 -2.98 -20.96
CA LYS A 219 26.52 -3.86 -22.00
C LYS A 219 27.80 -4.58 -21.56
N ASP A 220 28.55 -4.03 -20.60
CA ASP A 220 29.84 -4.60 -20.16
C ASP A 220 29.69 -5.54 -18.96
N VAL A 221 28.45 -5.84 -18.55
CA VAL A 221 28.13 -6.79 -17.49
C VAL A 221 28.74 -8.17 -17.77
N GLY A 222 29.53 -8.67 -16.82
CA GLY A 222 30.23 -9.95 -16.92
C GLY A 222 31.63 -9.87 -17.54
N ASN A 223 32.01 -8.74 -18.12
CA ASN A 223 33.34 -8.51 -18.69
C ASN A 223 34.25 -7.80 -17.69
N TRP A 224 35.56 -7.94 -17.87
CA TRP A 224 36.55 -7.10 -17.19
C TRP A 224 36.67 -5.79 -17.94
N VAL A 225 36.57 -4.68 -17.21
CA VAL A 225 36.64 -3.32 -17.75
C VAL A 225 37.74 -2.56 -17.03
N ASP A 226 38.61 -1.92 -17.81
CA ASP A 226 39.64 -1.01 -17.33
C ASP A 226 39.11 0.42 -17.35
N TYR A 227 39.01 1.02 -16.17
CA TYR A 227 38.60 2.41 -15.99
C TYR A 227 39.82 3.27 -15.73
N GLU A 228 39.94 4.38 -16.47
CA GLU A 228 41.05 5.33 -16.34
C GLU A 228 40.52 6.74 -16.05
N TRP A 229 40.93 7.35 -14.94
CA TRP A 229 40.58 8.73 -14.58
C TRP A 229 41.80 9.62 -14.64
N THR A 230 41.66 10.79 -15.24
CA THR A 230 42.65 11.87 -15.14
C THR A 230 42.30 12.75 -13.93
N LEU A 231 43.25 12.92 -13.03
CA LEU A 231 43.11 13.71 -11.83
C LEU A 231 43.35 15.21 -12.13
N PRO A 232 42.51 16.11 -11.59
CA PRO A 232 42.80 17.53 -11.46
C PRO A 232 44.11 17.76 -10.69
N ASP A 233 44.79 18.87 -10.95
CA ASP A 233 46.07 19.18 -10.30
C ASP A 233 45.92 19.37 -8.78
N LEU A 234 44.75 19.83 -8.32
CA LEU A 234 44.41 19.90 -6.89
C LEU A 234 44.40 18.53 -6.20
N MET A 235 44.27 17.44 -6.96
CA MET A 235 44.28 16.06 -6.49
C MET A 235 45.63 15.38 -6.77
N SER A 236 46.70 16.12 -7.11
CA SER A 236 47.99 15.50 -7.43
C SER A 236 48.76 14.99 -6.22
N THR A 237 48.33 15.37 -5.01
CA THR A 237 48.96 15.02 -3.74
C THR A 237 47.92 14.48 -2.76
N PHE A 238 47.96 13.19 -2.45
CA PHE A 238 46.99 12.51 -1.59
C PHE A 238 47.54 11.22 -1.01
N GLY A 239 47.00 10.81 0.14
CA GLY A 239 47.34 9.56 0.84
C GLY A 239 46.18 8.56 0.88
N GLY A 240 45.11 8.79 0.10
CA GLY A 240 44.03 7.82 -0.01
C GLY A 240 42.94 8.17 -1.02
N LEU A 241 42.12 7.16 -1.32
CA LEU A 241 41.00 7.21 -2.27
C LEU A 241 39.74 6.60 -1.65
N ARG A 242 38.62 7.30 -1.76
CA ARG A 242 37.28 6.72 -1.64
C ARG A 242 36.80 6.32 -3.03
N ILE A 243 36.46 5.05 -3.19
CA ILE A 243 35.92 4.44 -4.40
C ILE A 243 34.45 4.13 -4.12
N ASP A 244 33.56 4.68 -4.94
CA ASP A 244 32.15 4.34 -4.95
C ASP A 244 31.93 3.46 -6.19
N PRO A 245 31.99 2.12 -6.06
CA PRO A 245 32.12 1.23 -7.21
C PRO A 245 30.84 1.10 -8.03
N LEU A 246 29.68 1.15 -7.39
CA LEU A 246 28.36 0.97 -8.03
C LEU A 246 27.28 1.63 -7.19
N GLU A 247 26.30 2.29 -7.79
CA GLU A 247 25.22 2.99 -7.08
C GLU A 247 24.06 2.05 -6.69
N GLN A 248 23.90 0.94 -7.42
CA GLN A 248 22.79 0.00 -7.21
C GLN A 248 23.12 -1.05 -6.14
N ARG A 249 22.15 -1.32 -5.25
CA ARG A 249 22.16 -2.48 -4.34
C ARG A 249 22.08 -3.79 -5.13
N GLY A 250 22.64 -4.87 -4.58
CA GLY A 250 22.44 -6.24 -5.06
C GLY A 250 23.23 -6.54 -6.34
N ILE A 251 24.26 -5.76 -6.62
CA ILE A 251 25.19 -6.01 -7.72
C ILE A 251 26.45 -6.64 -7.15
N ARG A 252 26.87 -7.75 -7.73
CA ARG A 252 28.15 -8.38 -7.39
C ARG A 252 29.23 -7.77 -8.25
N PHE A 253 30.39 -7.51 -7.68
CA PHE A 253 31.54 -6.99 -8.38
C PHE A 253 32.83 -7.54 -7.80
N SER A 254 33.86 -7.54 -8.64
CA SER A 254 35.22 -7.92 -8.29
C SER A 254 36.15 -6.83 -8.77
N LEU A 255 37.09 -6.44 -7.92
CA LEU A 255 38.20 -5.57 -8.29
C LEU A 255 39.40 -6.49 -8.58
N ASP A 256 40.13 -6.23 -9.66
CA ASP A 256 41.37 -6.97 -9.96
C ASP A 256 42.55 -6.21 -9.36
N GLN A 257 42.75 -4.97 -9.80
CA GLN A 257 43.85 -4.12 -9.36
C GLN A 257 43.53 -2.63 -9.50
N ILE A 258 44.26 -1.82 -8.75
CA ILE A 258 44.32 -0.37 -8.87
C ILE A 258 45.77 0.09 -9.03
N SER A 259 46.00 0.99 -9.99
CA SER A 259 47.30 1.65 -10.21
C SER A 259 47.13 3.17 -10.22
N ILE A 260 48.07 3.89 -9.63
CA ILE A 260 48.15 5.36 -9.67
C ILE A 260 49.44 5.73 -10.40
N LEU A 261 49.35 6.60 -11.39
CA LEU A 261 50.47 6.98 -12.26
C LEU A 261 50.70 8.49 -12.25
N ASP A 262 51.96 8.89 -12.46
CA ASP A 262 52.33 10.28 -12.70
C ASP A 262 52.00 10.75 -14.14
N ALA A 263 52.24 12.02 -14.43
CA ALA A 263 52.00 12.60 -15.76
C ALA A 263 52.88 11.98 -16.88
N LYS A 264 53.95 11.27 -16.53
CA LYS A 264 54.84 10.57 -17.47
C LYS A 264 54.47 9.09 -17.63
N GLY A 265 53.42 8.63 -16.94
CA GLY A 265 52.98 7.24 -16.94
C GLY A 265 53.81 6.32 -16.03
N LYS A 266 54.64 6.87 -15.14
CA LYS A 266 55.34 6.08 -14.11
C LYS A 266 54.36 5.70 -13.01
N GLU A 267 54.34 4.42 -12.64
CA GLU A 267 53.52 3.93 -11.53
C GLU A 267 54.06 4.44 -10.18
N LEU A 268 53.20 5.12 -9.42
CA LEU A 268 53.46 5.63 -8.08
C LEU A 268 52.91 4.69 -7.01
N TYR A 269 51.85 3.94 -7.31
CA TYR A 269 51.23 2.99 -6.41
C TYR A 269 50.53 1.89 -7.19
N HIS A 270 50.56 0.68 -6.65
CA HIS A 270 49.93 -0.51 -7.20
C HIS A 270 49.34 -1.35 -6.06
N LYS A 271 48.10 -1.80 -6.19
CA LYS A 271 47.49 -2.78 -5.29
C LYS A 271 46.61 -3.75 -6.06
N LYS A 272 46.79 -5.04 -5.79
CA LYS A 272 45.92 -6.11 -6.27
C LYS A 272 44.91 -6.49 -5.19
N PHE A 273 43.67 -6.77 -5.58
CA PHE A 273 42.60 -7.14 -4.65
C PHE A 273 42.42 -8.65 -4.61
N VAL A 274 43.22 -9.32 -3.77
CA VAL A 274 43.11 -10.77 -3.55
C VAL A 274 42.77 -11.10 -2.09
N VAL A 275 42.24 -12.29 -1.88
CA VAL A 275 41.94 -12.84 -0.56
C VAL A 275 43.24 -13.34 0.06
N SER A 276 43.59 -12.84 1.24
CA SER A 276 44.77 -13.30 1.98
C SER A 276 44.54 -14.65 2.66
N ALA A 277 45.60 -15.23 3.22
CA ALA A 277 45.52 -16.47 4.00
C ALA A 277 44.59 -16.38 5.22
N SER A 278 44.30 -15.16 5.72
CA SER A 278 43.36 -14.91 6.82
C SER A 278 41.90 -14.80 6.35
N LEU A 279 41.60 -15.04 5.06
CA LEU A 279 40.29 -14.90 4.42
C LEU A 279 39.72 -13.46 4.43
N LEU A 280 40.57 -12.48 4.73
CA LEU A 280 40.31 -11.06 4.56
C LEU A 280 41.01 -10.54 3.29
N PRO A 281 40.60 -9.39 2.73
CA PRO A 281 41.39 -8.72 1.70
C PRO A 281 42.87 -8.59 2.11
N GLU A 282 43.78 -8.87 1.19
CA GLU A 282 45.21 -8.70 1.41
C GLU A 282 45.55 -7.24 1.76
N ASP A 283 46.42 -7.08 2.75
CA ASP A 283 46.70 -5.83 3.48
C ASP A 283 45.42 -5.09 3.91
N TYR A 284 44.56 -5.77 4.66
CA TYR A 284 43.34 -5.18 5.23
C TYR A 284 43.58 -3.85 5.96
N GLN A 285 44.80 -3.61 6.47
CA GLN A 285 45.19 -2.36 7.12
C GLN A 285 45.13 -1.13 6.20
N ASP A 286 45.18 -1.34 4.88
CA ASP A 286 45.04 -0.29 3.87
C ASP A 286 43.59 0.15 3.68
N PHE A 287 42.62 -0.59 4.23
CA PHE A 287 41.20 -0.27 4.14
C PHE A 287 40.77 0.49 5.39
N LEU A 288 40.57 1.81 5.26
CA LEU A 288 40.06 2.63 6.35
C LEU A 288 38.60 2.32 6.66
N LYS A 289 37.79 2.11 5.62
CA LYS A 289 36.35 1.88 5.73
C LYS A 289 35.83 1.16 4.49
N ILE A 290 34.96 0.18 4.71
CA ILE A 290 34.11 -0.42 3.68
C ILE A 290 32.66 -0.32 4.17
N SER A 291 31.81 0.42 3.47
CA SER A 291 30.38 0.58 3.80
C SER A 291 29.49 0.05 2.71
N ASP A 292 28.31 -0.45 3.07
CA ASP A 292 27.28 -0.93 2.14
C ASP A 292 27.78 -1.97 1.13
N ILE A 293 28.84 -2.70 1.48
CA ILE A 293 29.46 -3.76 0.68
C ILE A 293 29.74 -4.96 1.59
N LYS A 294 29.51 -6.18 1.10
CA LYS A 294 29.88 -7.42 1.78
C LYS A 294 30.64 -8.35 0.83
N THR A 295 31.54 -9.18 1.36
CA THR A 295 32.16 -10.26 0.59
C THR A 295 31.15 -11.35 0.26
N VAL A 296 31.34 -12.03 -0.87
CA VAL A 296 30.43 -13.07 -1.37
C VAL A 296 31.00 -14.45 -1.05
N GLY A 297 30.21 -15.29 -0.36
CA GLY A 297 30.47 -16.71 -0.18
C GLY A 297 31.69 -17.05 0.70
N LYS A 298 32.10 -18.32 0.69
CA LYS A 298 33.38 -18.76 1.23
C LYS A 298 34.43 -18.60 0.14
N GLN A 299 35.31 -17.62 0.28
CA GLN A 299 36.42 -17.40 -0.63
C GLN A 299 37.65 -18.18 -0.17
N THR A 300 38.52 -18.55 -1.09
CA THR A 300 39.80 -19.21 -0.78
C THR A 300 40.97 -18.23 -0.94
N PRO A 301 42.06 -18.39 -0.16
CA PRO A 301 43.24 -17.55 -0.31
C PRO A 301 43.78 -17.57 -1.76
N GLY A 302 44.15 -16.40 -2.27
CA GLY A 302 44.64 -16.21 -3.63
C GLY A 302 43.54 -15.98 -4.69
N GLU A 303 42.25 -16.15 -4.35
CA GLU A 303 41.15 -15.76 -5.23
C GLU A 303 40.96 -14.23 -5.24
N LEU A 304 40.35 -13.72 -6.32
CA LEU A 304 39.88 -12.34 -6.38
C LEU A 304 38.77 -12.11 -5.37
N VAL A 305 38.78 -10.97 -4.70
CA VAL A 305 37.74 -10.61 -3.73
C VAL A 305 36.44 -10.32 -4.49
N GLU A 306 35.48 -11.24 -4.42
CA GLU A 306 34.11 -11.00 -4.86
C GLU A 306 33.31 -10.28 -3.77
N MET A 307 32.66 -9.19 -4.15
CA MET A 307 31.88 -8.33 -3.27
C MET A 307 30.46 -8.14 -3.81
N VAL A 308 29.54 -7.74 -2.93
CA VAL A 308 28.16 -7.40 -3.28
C VAL A 308 27.75 -6.11 -2.59
N THR A 309 27.12 -5.20 -3.33
CA THR A 309 26.53 -3.99 -2.76
C THR A 309 25.28 -4.34 -1.95
N THR A 310 25.17 -3.83 -0.73
CA THR A 310 24.08 -4.13 0.21
C THR A 310 23.20 -2.95 0.57
N GLY A 311 23.65 -1.71 0.33
CA GLY A 311 22.88 -0.50 0.63
C GLY A 311 22.85 0.50 -0.53
N ARG A 312 22.71 1.78 -0.22
CA ARG A 312 22.51 2.85 -1.20
C ARG A 312 23.76 3.68 -1.45
N ASP A 313 24.78 3.51 -0.62
CA ASP A 313 26.01 4.28 -0.67
C ASP A 313 27.23 3.36 -0.41
N PRO A 314 27.50 2.41 -1.33
CA PRO A 314 28.63 1.50 -1.20
C PRO A 314 29.95 2.24 -1.45
N GLN A 315 30.88 2.12 -0.50
CA GLN A 315 32.15 2.86 -0.53
C GLN A 315 33.30 1.96 -0.06
N ILE A 316 34.46 2.14 -0.68
CA ILE A 316 35.73 1.54 -0.28
C ILE A 316 36.74 2.67 -0.09
N HIS A 317 37.23 2.84 1.13
CA HIS A 317 38.24 3.84 1.47
C HIS A 317 39.60 3.16 1.58
N LEU A 318 40.47 3.42 0.60
CA LEU A 318 41.84 2.93 0.53
C LEU A 318 42.81 4.01 1.01
N VAL A 319 43.79 3.60 1.81
CA VAL A 319 44.85 4.44 2.35
C VAL A 319 46.19 3.89 1.89
N PHE A 320 47.11 4.78 1.55
CA PHE A 320 48.48 4.46 1.15
C PHE A 320 49.41 5.64 1.50
N PRO A 321 50.75 5.47 1.42
CA PRO A 321 51.67 6.58 1.63
C PRO A 321 51.37 7.78 0.74
N ILE A 322 51.59 9.00 1.23
CA ILE A 322 51.28 10.23 0.47
C ILE A 322 52.03 10.21 -0.86
N LEU A 323 51.28 10.21 -1.95
CA LEU A 323 51.78 10.29 -3.31
C LEU A 323 51.88 11.76 -3.71
N THR A 324 52.89 12.10 -4.51
CA THR A 324 53.05 13.44 -5.11
C THR A 324 53.09 13.30 -6.63
N ASN A 325 52.61 14.32 -7.35
CA ASN A 325 52.56 14.37 -8.82
C ASN A 325 51.69 13.27 -9.47
N ALA A 326 50.70 12.74 -8.75
CA ALA A 326 49.76 11.77 -9.31
C ALA A 326 48.85 12.45 -10.35
N LYS A 327 48.64 11.79 -11.49
CA LYS A 327 47.84 12.33 -12.60
C LYS A 327 46.78 11.37 -13.11
N THR A 328 47.00 10.06 -13.03
CA THR A 328 46.08 9.07 -13.58
C THR A 328 45.81 7.97 -12.57
N VAL A 329 44.55 7.58 -12.42
CA VAL A 329 44.15 6.38 -11.66
C VAL A 329 43.59 5.36 -12.64
N ARG A 330 44.00 4.10 -12.52
CA ARG A 330 43.48 2.96 -13.28
C ARG A 330 42.87 1.94 -12.34
N LEU A 331 41.63 1.53 -12.59
CA LEU A 331 40.93 0.49 -11.84
C LEU A 331 40.38 -0.54 -12.81
N LYS A 332 40.70 -1.81 -12.57
CA LYS A 332 40.15 -2.92 -13.33
C LYS A 332 39.05 -3.61 -12.54
N MET A 333 37.83 -3.61 -13.05
CA MET A 333 36.65 -4.12 -12.36
C MET A 333 35.79 -5.00 -13.27
N LYS A 334 35.16 -6.01 -12.67
CA LYS A 334 34.10 -6.82 -13.28
C LYS A 334 32.86 -6.78 -12.40
N TYR A 335 31.67 -6.76 -13.02
CA TYR A 335 30.41 -6.65 -12.30
C TYR A 335 29.30 -7.46 -12.96
N ILE A 336 28.43 -8.04 -12.14
CA ILE A 336 27.32 -8.94 -12.53
C ILE A 336 26.13 -8.79 -11.58
N GLU A 337 24.93 -9.00 -12.12
CA GLU A 337 23.72 -9.06 -11.29
C GLU A 337 23.81 -10.25 -10.32
N ALA A 338 23.56 -10.03 -9.02
CA ALA A 338 23.84 -11.04 -7.99
C ALA A 338 23.08 -12.37 -8.18
N HIS A 339 21.95 -12.35 -8.88
CA HIS A 339 21.10 -13.51 -9.15
C HIS A 339 21.47 -14.27 -10.42
N LYS A 340 22.31 -13.71 -11.29
CA LYS A 340 22.77 -14.35 -12.54
C LYS A 340 24.04 -15.17 -12.36
N VAL A 341 24.60 -15.22 -11.16
CA VAL A 341 25.75 -16.07 -10.87
C VAL A 341 25.29 -17.52 -10.86
N LYS A 342 25.77 -18.32 -11.82
CA LYS A 342 25.59 -19.78 -11.77
C LYS A 342 26.19 -20.27 -10.46
N LYS A 343 25.42 -21.01 -9.66
CA LYS A 343 25.97 -21.75 -8.53
C LYS A 343 27.04 -22.69 -9.11
N LYS A 344 28.29 -22.51 -8.71
CA LYS A 344 29.36 -23.47 -8.99
C LYS A 344 29.07 -24.76 -8.25
#